data_AF-A0A9W9S8Q1-F1
#
_entry.id   AF-A0A9W9S8Q1-F1
#
_cell.length_a   1.000
_cell.length_b   1.000
_cell.length_c   1.000
_cell.angle_alpha   90.00
_cell.angle_beta   90.00
_cell.angle_gamma   90.00
#
_symmetry.space_group_name_H-M   'P 1'
#
loop_
_entity.id
_entity.type
_entity.pdbx_description
1 polymer ?
#
loop_
_entity_poly.entity_id
_entity_poly.type
_entity_poly.pdbx_seq_one_letter_code
_entity_poly.pdbx_strand_id
1 'polypeptide(L)'
;MSKLPDWVLDSKLETHFLPGRKYETVHTYYEQESHSQRPIKKTEHWQREKKIDSGGFGEVWLERCTKRKNHGHQVRATKEMEVHRQIDYARELEAIVKFSHSKYDRCFVKSFGWYQTQTSLFIAMEYLELGDLHNYLLKKKQPLPELEAQCIMSQILEGLDLMHDNGFAHRDLKPKNILLRSCPPDDWWVKIADFGISKRIEDDIGKSTTMKGTKGYIAPEVYKLIESGTPYAVDIWAAGEVMF
;
A
#
# COMPACT_ATOMS: atom_id res chain seq x y z
N MET A 1 -6.19 23.83 2.66
CA MET A 1 -5.54 22.57 2.24
C MET A 1 -4.13 22.61 2.80
N SER A 2 -3.75 21.64 3.62
CA SER A 2 -2.36 21.44 4.04
C SER A 2 -1.49 21.28 2.78
N LYS A 3 -0.36 21.98 2.71
CA LYS A 3 0.59 21.81 1.61
C LYS A 3 1.28 20.46 1.79
N LEU A 4 1.32 19.63 0.74
CA LEU A 4 2.07 18.37 0.77
C LEU A 4 3.56 18.66 1.05
N PRO A 5 4.24 17.83 1.87
CA PRO A 5 5.68 17.93 2.03
C PRO A 5 6.43 17.73 0.70
N ASP A 6 7.58 18.38 0.54
CA ASP A 6 8.35 18.34 -0.72
C ASP A 6 8.74 16.91 -1.11
N TRP A 7 9.15 16.08 -0.16
CA TRP A 7 9.49 14.67 -0.43
C TRP A 7 8.29 13.83 -0.90
N VAL A 8 7.05 14.20 -0.55
CA VAL A 8 5.85 13.59 -1.11
C VAL A 8 5.61 14.09 -2.53
N LEU A 9 5.82 15.39 -2.79
CA LEU A 9 5.72 15.96 -4.13
C LEU A 9 6.76 15.39 -5.09
N ASP A 10 7.98 15.11 -4.61
CA ASP A 10 9.07 14.52 -5.40
C ASP A 10 8.75 13.09 -5.86
N SER A 11 7.88 12.37 -5.13
CA SER A 11 7.38 11.05 -5.53
C SER A 11 6.22 11.10 -6.53
N LYS A 12 5.78 12.31 -6.92
CA LYS A 12 4.69 12.48 -7.87
C LYS A 12 5.16 12.15 -9.28
N LEU A 13 4.46 11.25 -9.94
CA LEU A 13 4.74 10.81 -11.30
C LEU A 13 4.17 11.80 -12.31
N GLU A 14 5.01 12.29 -13.23
CA GLU A 14 4.56 13.05 -14.39
C GLU A 14 3.79 12.11 -15.34
N THR A 15 2.47 12.18 -15.28
CA THR A 15 1.58 11.19 -15.92
C THR A 15 0.47 11.89 -16.71
N HIS A 16 0.20 11.40 -17.92
CA HIS A 16 -0.98 11.81 -18.69
C HIS A 16 -1.73 10.60 -19.25
N PHE A 17 -3.03 10.75 -19.43
CA PHE A 17 -3.90 9.73 -20.03
C PHE A 17 -3.94 9.92 -21.54
N LEU A 18 -3.90 8.83 -22.30
CA LEU A 18 -3.96 8.89 -23.76
C LEU A 18 -5.37 9.27 -24.25
N PRO A 19 -5.52 10.27 -25.13
CA PRO A 19 -6.82 10.66 -25.69
C PRO A 19 -7.54 9.50 -26.37
N GLY A 20 -8.82 9.32 -26.08
CA GLY A 20 -9.65 8.26 -26.68
C GLY A 20 -9.39 6.84 -26.17
N ARG A 21 -8.39 6.64 -25.29
CA ARG A 21 -8.09 5.35 -24.66
C ARG A 21 -8.27 5.48 -23.15
N LYS A 22 -9.49 5.21 -22.70
CA LYS A 22 -9.80 5.20 -21.26
C LYS A 22 -8.83 4.21 -20.59
N TYR A 23 -8.03 4.72 -19.65
CA TYR A 23 -7.11 3.96 -18.80
C TYR A 23 -5.76 3.50 -19.41
N GLU A 24 -5.31 4.10 -20.51
CA GLU A 24 -3.89 4.05 -20.88
C GLU A 24 -3.16 5.30 -20.38
N THR A 25 -2.08 5.11 -19.64
CA THR A 25 -1.26 6.19 -19.08
C THR A 25 0.14 6.19 -19.65
N VAL A 26 0.72 7.39 -19.75
CA VAL A 26 2.11 7.58 -20.13
C VAL A 26 2.81 8.28 -18.98
N HIS A 27 3.79 7.59 -18.41
CA HIS A 27 4.66 8.12 -17.36
C HIS A 27 5.93 8.67 -17.98
N THR A 28 6.31 9.87 -17.57
CA THR A 28 7.54 10.54 -17.97
C THR A 28 8.49 10.60 -16.79
N TYR A 29 9.75 10.24 -17.01
CA TYR A 29 10.80 10.33 -16.01
C TYR A 29 12.13 10.69 -16.66
N TYR A 30 13.09 11.09 -15.83
CA TYR A 30 14.44 11.42 -16.26
C TYR A 30 15.41 10.38 -15.69
N GLU A 31 16.12 9.68 -16.56
CA GLU A 31 17.10 8.67 -16.17
C GLU A 31 18.51 9.18 -16.45
N GLN A 32 19.40 9.01 -15.47
CA GLN A 32 20.80 9.39 -15.58
C GLN A 32 21.65 8.12 -15.64
N GLU A 33 22.17 7.80 -16.83
CA GLU A 33 22.95 6.58 -17.07
C GLU A 33 24.38 6.67 -16.47
N SER A 34 24.87 7.88 -16.23
CA SER A 34 26.14 8.14 -15.51
C SER A 34 26.12 9.51 -14.83
N HIS A 35 26.82 9.66 -13.70
CA HIS A 35 26.91 10.93 -12.95
C HIS A 35 27.45 12.11 -13.78
N SER A 36 28.15 11.84 -14.89
CA SER A 36 28.71 12.83 -15.81
C SER A 36 27.76 13.26 -16.94
N GLN A 37 26.60 12.63 -17.10
CA GLN A 37 25.68 12.91 -18.20
C GLN A 37 24.41 13.60 -17.72
N ARG A 38 23.83 14.43 -18.60
CA ARG A 38 22.52 15.04 -18.35
C ARG A 38 21.45 13.94 -18.32
N PRO A 39 20.47 14.03 -17.42
CA PRO A 39 19.35 13.10 -17.39
C PRO A 39 18.60 13.10 -18.73
N ILE A 40 18.28 11.91 -19.24
CA ILE A 40 17.56 11.72 -20.50
C ILE A 40 16.09 11.51 -20.17
N LYS A 41 15.20 12.23 -20.86
CA LYS A 41 13.76 12.04 -20.76
C LYS A 41 13.38 10.68 -21.34
N LYS A 42 12.78 9.82 -20.53
CA LYS A 42 12.22 8.52 -20.92
C LYS A 42 10.71 8.48 -20.64
N THR A 43 10.03 7.60 -21.37
CA THR A 43 8.59 7.38 -21.22
C THR A 43 8.26 5.90 -21.09
N GLU A 44 7.24 5.61 -20.29
CA GLU A 44 6.65 4.29 -20.14
C GLU A 44 5.15 4.36 -20.40
N HIS A 45 4.66 3.45 -21.24
CA HIS A 45 3.23 3.33 -21.54
C HIS A 45 2.65 2.19 -20.74
N TRP A 46 1.59 2.46 -20.00
CA TRP A 46 0.93 1.49 -19.13
C TRP A 46 -0.52 1.31 -19.55
N GLN A 47 -0.95 0.06 -19.62
CA GLN A 47 -2.29 -0.34 -20.02
C GLN A 47 -2.93 -1.17 -18.91
N ARG A 48 -4.14 -0.82 -18.48
CA ARG A 48 -4.92 -1.66 -17.56
C ARG A 48 -5.29 -2.98 -18.21
N GLU A 49 -5.00 -4.07 -17.51
CA GLU A 49 -5.31 -5.43 -17.95
C GLU A 49 -6.49 -6.01 -17.17
N LYS A 50 -6.39 -5.98 -15.83
CA LYS A 50 -7.32 -6.73 -14.97
C LYS A 50 -7.57 -5.97 -13.67
N LYS A 51 -8.82 -5.96 -13.22
CA LYS A 51 -9.16 -5.52 -11.86
C LYS A 51 -8.73 -6.60 -10.86
N ILE A 52 -7.85 -6.24 -9.93
CA ILE A 52 -7.34 -7.13 -8.88
C ILE A 52 -8.30 -7.11 -7.69
N ASP A 53 -8.68 -5.92 -7.25
CA ASP A 53 -9.53 -5.73 -6.08
C ASP A 53 -10.46 -4.53 -6.22
N SER A 54 -11.53 -4.54 -5.45
CA SER A 54 -12.47 -3.43 -5.28
C SER A 54 -12.95 -3.38 -3.83
N GLY A 55 -12.65 -2.29 -3.15
CA GLY A 55 -13.01 -2.11 -1.74
C GLY A 55 -13.42 -0.68 -1.40
N GLY A 56 -13.74 -0.46 -0.12
CA GLY A 56 -14.14 0.87 0.38
C GLY A 56 -13.05 1.94 0.27
N PHE A 57 -11.82 1.54 -0.06
CA PHE A 57 -10.65 2.41 -0.21
C PHE A 57 -10.22 2.61 -1.67
N GLY A 58 -11.04 2.20 -2.64
CA GLY A 58 -10.76 2.34 -4.06
C GLY A 58 -10.66 1.00 -4.80
N GLU A 59 -10.20 1.10 -6.04
CA GLU A 59 -10.03 -0.04 -6.94
C GLU A 59 -8.56 -0.28 -7.23
N VAL A 60 -8.14 -1.55 -7.27
CA VAL A 60 -6.76 -1.92 -7.62
C VAL A 60 -6.75 -2.61 -8.97
N TRP A 61 -5.91 -2.14 -9.87
CA TRP A 61 -5.79 -2.63 -11.24
C TRP A 61 -4.37 -3.14 -11.52
N LEU A 62 -4.28 -4.28 -12.20
CA LEU A 62 -3.06 -4.75 -12.84
C LEU A 62 -2.85 -3.96 -14.12
N GLU A 63 -1.66 -3.39 -14.27
CA GLU A 63 -1.25 -2.67 -15.47
C GLU A 63 0.01 -3.27 -16.08
N ARG A 64 0.04 -3.39 -17.40
CA ARG A 64 1.22 -3.85 -18.16
C ARG A 64 1.91 -2.69 -18.85
N CYS A 65 3.23 -2.67 -18.79
CA CYS A 65 4.04 -1.76 -19.57
C CYS A 65 4.12 -2.24 -21.02
N THR A 66 3.53 -1.49 -21.96
CA THR A 66 3.47 -1.85 -23.39
C THR A 66 4.62 -1.28 -24.21
N LYS A 67 5.31 -0.26 -23.68
CA LYS A 67 6.50 0.34 -24.29
C LYS A 67 7.52 0.67 -23.22
N ARG A 68 8.51 -0.20 -23.07
CA ARG A 68 9.77 0.07 -22.36
C ARG A 68 10.91 -0.52 -23.18
N LYS A 69 12.00 0.23 -23.32
CA LYS A 69 13.15 -0.21 -24.14
C LYS A 69 14.08 -1.20 -23.43
N ASN A 70 13.91 -1.52 -22.14
CA ASN A 70 14.78 -2.47 -21.39
C ASN A 70 14.12 -3.07 -20.13
N HIS A 71 14.73 -4.18 -19.65
CA HIS A 71 14.46 -5.16 -18.57
C HIS A 71 13.88 -4.71 -17.20
N GLY A 72 12.90 -3.82 -17.14
CA GLY A 72 12.18 -3.49 -15.90
C GLY A 72 10.93 -4.35 -15.64
N HIS A 73 10.26 -4.10 -14.51
CA HIS A 73 8.96 -4.72 -14.20
C HIS A 73 7.97 -4.45 -15.34
N GLN A 74 7.52 -5.51 -16.00
CA GLN A 74 6.55 -5.43 -17.09
C GLN A 74 5.13 -5.21 -16.57
N VAL A 75 4.92 -5.40 -15.27
CA VAL A 75 3.62 -5.28 -14.62
C VAL A 75 3.74 -4.47 -13.34
N ARG A 76 2.65 -3.78 -12.98
CA ARG A 76 2.49 -3.07 -11.71
C ARG A 76 1.04 -3.14 -11.25
N ALA A 77 0.83 -2.89 -9.97
CA ALA A 77 -0.51 -2.60 -9.47
C ALA A 77 -0.71 -1.08 -9.39
N THR A 78 -1.93 -0.63 -9.67
CA THR A 78 -2.32 0.78 -9.55
C THR A 78 -3.61 0.86 -8.76
N LYS A 79 -3.56 1.51 -7.59
CA LYS A 79 -4.73 1.80 -6.76
C LYS A 79 -5.32 3.13 -7.20
N GLU A 80 -6.60 3.13 -7.56
CA GLU A 80 -7.39 4.31 -7.92
C GLU A 80 -8.38 4.62 -6.80
N MET A 81 -8.38 5.87 -6.34
CA MET A 81 -9.21 6.35 -5.24
C MET A 81 -9.94 7.62 -5.67
N GLU A 82 -11.26 7.67 -5.50
CA GLU A 82 -12.03 8.86 -5.86
C GLU A 82 -11.73 10.03 -4.92
N VAL A 83 -11.36 11.17 -5.48
CA VAL A 83 -11.21 12.46 -4.79
C VAL A 83 -12.59 13.11 -4.65
N HIS A 84 -13.56 12.37 -4.11
CA HIS A 84 -14.91 12.85 -3.84
C HIS A 84 -15.15 12.93 -2.33
N ARG A 85 -14.49 13.87 -1.65
CA ARG A 85 -14.80 14.46 -0.32
C ARG A 85 -13.54 15.15 0.21
N GLN A 86 -13.70 15.94 1.27
CA GLN A 86 -12.65 16.60 2.08
C GLN A 86 -11.68 15.59 2.76
N ILE A 87 -11.25 14.54 2.06
CA ILE A 87 -10.30 13.54 2.55
C ILE A 87 -8.91 14.11 2.32
N ASP A 88 -8.19 14.33 3.41
CA ASP A 88 -6.80 14.73 3.39
C ASP A 88 -5.92 13.52 3.03
N TYR A 89 -5.66 13.34 1.72
CA TYR A 89 -4.77 12.31 1.19
C TYR A 89 -3.29 12.58 1.51
N ALA A 90 -2.94 13.76 2.07
CA ALA A 90 -1.54 14.09 2.38
C ALA A 90 -0.92 13.05 3.30
N ARG A 91 -1.65 12.64 4.34
CA ARG A 91 -1.17 11.68 5.34
C ARG A 91 -1.00 10.28 4.77
N GLU A 92 -1.93 9.85 3.90
CA GLU A 92 -1.84 8.57 3.21
C GLU A 92 -0.61 8.55 2.30
N LEU A 93 -0.40 9.61 1.52
CA LEU A 93 0.78 9.73 0.66
C LEU A 93 2.07 9.81 1.48
N GLU A 94 2.08 10.49 2.64
CA GLU A 94 3.24 10.52 3.54
C GLU A 94 3.65 9.10 3.98
N ALA A 95 2.71 8.30 4.48
CA ALA A 95 3.00 6.93 4.90
C ALA A 95 3.51 6.08 3.73
N ILE A 96 2.80 6.14 2.59
CA ILE A 96 3.15 5.38 1.39
C ILE A 96 4.57 5.71 0.93
N VAL A 97 4.91 6.98 0.80
CA VAL A 97 6.22 7.40 0.31
C VAL A 97 7.31 7.07 1.33
N LYS A 98 7.02 7.24 2.63
CA LYS A 98 7.95 6.89 3.73
C LYS A 98 8.32 5.42 3.69
N PHE A 99 7.34 4.52 3.65
CA PHE A 99 7.55 3.07 3.70
C PHE A 99 7.93 2.46 2.34
N SER A 100 7.95 3.25 1.27
CA SER A 100 8.49 2.84 -0.05
C SER A 100 10.01 3.00 -0.17
N HIS A 101 10.67 3.59 0.83
CA HIS A 101 12.14 3.63 0.88
C HIS A 101 12.74 2.23 0.94
N SER A 102 13.89 2.04 0.31
CA SER A 102 14.59 0.74 0.23
C SER A 102 14.83 0.06 1.58
N LYS A 103 15.06 0.84 2.65
CA LYS A 103 15.25 0.29 4.01
C LYS A 103 14.02 -0.41 4.60
N TYR A 104 12.84 -0.16 4.04
CA TYR A 104 11.55 -0.70 4.46
C TYR A 104 11.01 -1.76 3.48
N ASP A 105 11.68 -1.96 2.33
CA ASP A 105 11.22 -2.83 1.23
C ASP A 105 10.96 -4.28 1.66
N ARG A 106 11.64 -4.76 2.71
CA ARG A 106 11.43 -6.10 3.23
C ARG A 106 10.05 -6.30 3.88
N CYS A 107 9.46 -5.25 4.46
CA CYS A 107 8.23 -5.35 5.26
C CYS A 107 7.00 -4.77 4.56
N PHE A 108 7.18 -3.83 3.62
CA PHE A 108 6.07 -3.04 3.07
C PHE A 108 6.07 -3.05 1.55
N VAL A 109 4.88 -3.08 0.95
CA VAL A 109 4.70 -2.98 -0.49
C VAL A 109 5.24 -1.65 -1.00
N LYS A 110 6.15 -1.73 -1.97
CA LYS A 110 6.81 -0.58 -2.55
C LYS A 110 5.89 0.18 -3.50
N SER A 111 5.71 1.48 -3.24
CA SER A 111 5.18 2.43 -4.22
C SER A 111 6.28 2.89 -5.16
N PHE A 112 5.93 3.03 -6.44
CA PHE A 112 6.73 3.70 -7.46
C PHE A 112 6.42 5.19 -7.55
N GLY A 113 5.34 5.64 -6.90
CA GLY A 113 4.90 7.03 -6.88
C GLY A 113 3.40 7.16 -7.07
N TRP A 114 2.94 8.42 -7.12
CA TRP A 114 1.51 8.73 -7.21
C TRP A 114 1.24 9.77 -8.30
N TYR A 115 0.01 9.80 -8.81
CA TYR A 115 -0.47 10.81 -9.75
C TYR A 115 -1.96 11.03 -9.54
N GLN A 116 -2.52 12.09 -10.11
CA GLN A 116 -3.94 12.41 -9.89
C GLN A 116 -4.57 13.00 -11.14
N THR A 117 -5.87 12.78 -11.30
CA THR A 117 -6.75 13.55 -12.17
C THR A 117 -7.52 14.57 -11.33
N GLN A 118 -8.49 15.25 -11.93
CA GLN A 118 -9.40 16.12 -11.19
C GLN A 118 -10.29 15.35 -10.20
N THR A 119 -10.55 14.06 -10.48
CA THR A 119 -11.55 13.25 -9.77
C THR A 119 -10.96 12.08 -9.00
N SER A 120 -9.72 11.69 -9.27
CA SER A 120 -9.13 10.46 -8.73
C SER A 120 -7.64 10.62 -8.40
N LEU A 121 -7.21 10.00 -7.31
CA LEU A 121 -5.82 9.80 -6.92
C LEU A 121 -5.40 8.39 -7.32
N PHE A 122 -4.17 8.25 -7.81
CA PHE A 122 -3.60 6.99 -8.26
C PHE A 122 -2.27 6.75 -7.57
N ILE A 123 -2.06 5.53 -7.08
CA ILE A 123 -0.80 5.09 -6.48
C ILE A 123 -0.31 3.89 -7.29
N ALA A 124 0.84 4.04 -7.96
CA ALA A 124 1.50 2.96 -8.69
C ALA A 124 2.43 2.21 -7.73
N MET A 125 2.33 0.89 -7.67
CA MET A 125 3.04 0.05 -6.71
C MET A 125 3.52 -1.27 -7.34
N GLU A 126 4.44 -1.94 -6.65
CA GLU A 126 4.86 -3.29 -7.06
C GLU A 126 3.67 -4.24 -7.09
N TYR A 127 3.68 -5.15 -8.07
CA TYR A 127 2.69 -6.21 -8.15
C TYR A 127 3.28 -7.49 -7.55
N LEU A 128 2.59 -8.05 -6.57
CA LEU A 128 2.93 -9.34 -5.96
C LEU A 128 2.01 -10.43 -6.51
N GLU A 129 2.55 -11.27 -7.38
CA GLU A 129 1.79 -12.20 -8.21
C GLU A 129 1.05 -13.29 -7.40
N LEU A 130 1.59 -13.63 -6.23
CA LEU A 130 1.00 -14.62 -5.32
C LEU A 130 -0.27 -14.09 -4.62
N GLY A 131 -0.54 -12.78 -4.71
CA GLY A 131 -1.71 -12.13 -4.12
C GLY A 131 -1.61 -12.00 -2.60
N ASP A 132 -2.76 -11.98 -1.95
CA ASP A 132 -2.89 -11.78 -0.50
C ASP A 132 -3.04 -13.08 0.31
N LEU A 133 -2.71 -12.98 1.59
CA LEU A 133 -2.79 -14.08 2.56
C LEU A 133 -4.21 -14.61 2.73
N HIS A 134 -5.24 -13.75 2.66
CA HIS A 134 -6.64 -14.20 2.74
C HIS A 134 -6.98 -15.19 1.64
N ASN A 135 -6.69 -14.84 0.38
CA ASN A 135 -6.92 -15.70 -0.77
C ASN A 135 -6.06 -16.96 -0.74
N TYR A 136 -4.83 -16.88 -0.21
CA TYR A 136 -4.00 -18.06 0.00
C TYR A 136 -4.64 -19.04 0.98
N LEU A 137 -5.06 -18.56 2.16
CA LEU A 137 -5.70 -19.39 3.20
C LEU A 137 -7.01 -20.03 2.70
N LEU A 138 -7.84 -19.26 1.99
CA LEU A 138 -9.07 -19.77 1.37
C LEU A 138 -8.79 -20.92 0.38
N LYS A 139 -7.72 -20.81 -0.41
CA LYS A 139 -7.32 -21.88 -1.35
C LYS A 139 -6.76 -23.11 -0.64
N LYS A 140 -5.98 -22.91 0.43
CA LYS A 140 -5.40 -24.00 1.23
C LYS A 140 -6.49 -24.84 1.90
N LYS A 141 -7.62 -24.23 2.29
CA LYS A 141 -8.78 -24.86 2.97
C LYS A 141 -8.46 -25.54 4.31
N GLN A 142 -7.29 -25.28 4.87
CA GLN A 142 -6.84 -25.76 6.17
C GLN A 142 -6.01 -24.67 6.87
N PRO A 143 -5.97 -24.66 8.21
CA PRO A 143 -5.05 -23.80 8.94
C PRO A 143 -3.60 -24.01 8.51
N LEU A 144 -2.79 -22.97 8.68
CA LEU A 144 -1.34 -23.11 8.55
C LEU A 144 -0.81 -23.92 9.74
N PRO A 145 0.23 -24.75 9.53
CA PRO A 145 1.03 -25.26 10.63
C PRO A 145 1.54 -24.10 11.50
N GLU A 146 1.64 -24.34 12.81
CA GLU A 146 2.05 -23.32 13.79
C GLU A 146 3.37 -22.63 13.41
N LEU A 147 4.35 -23.40 12.92
CA LEU A 147 5.63 -22.85 12.46
C LEU A 147 5.48 -21.92 11.25
N GLU A 148 4.61 -22.24 10.29
CA GLU A 148 4.34 -21.35 9.15
C GLU A 148 3.63 -20.07 9.61
N ALA A 149 2.65 -20.20 10.51
CA ALA A 149 1.96 -19.05 11.10
C ALA A 149 2.92 -18.15 11.88
N GLN A 150 3.83 -18.73 12.68
CA GLN A 150 4.86 -18.01 13.41
C GLN A 150 5.80 -17.23 12.48
N CYS A 151 6.25 -17.83 11.38
CA CYS A 151 7.09 -17.16 10.38
C CYS A 151 6.41 -15.93 9.76
N ILE A 152 5.13 -16.05 9.42
CA ILE A 152 4.34 -14.94 8.87
C ILE A 152 4.13 -13.86 9.93
N MET A 153 3.69 -14.25 11.14
CA MET A 153 3.41 -13.30 12.22
C MET A 153 4.65 -12.54 12.67
N SER A 154 5.83 -13.18 12.70
CA SER A 154 7.09 -12.49 13.00
C SER A 154 7.37 -11.35 12.03
N GLN A 155 7.10 -11.53 10.74
CA GLN A 155 7.31 -10.50 9.71
C GLN A 155 6.26 -9.38 9.80
N ILE A 156 5.00 -9.74 10.11
CA ILE A 156 3.93 -8.76 10.34
C ILE A 156 4.29 -7.88 11.53
N LEU A 157 4.70 -8.48 12.66
CA LEU A 157 5.06 -7.75 13.88
C LEU A 157 6.30 -6.87 13.65
N GLU A 158 7.30 -7.35 12.91
CA GLU A 158 8.45 -6.52 12.50
C GLU A 158 8.02 -5.31 11.66
N GLY A 159 7.08 -5.49 10.74
CA GLY A 159 6.51 -4.38 9.98
C GLY A 159 5.73 -3.39 10.84
N LEU A 160 4.93 -3.88 11.80
CA LEU A 160 4.21 -3.01 12.73
C LEU A 160 5.15 -2.21 13.63
N ASP A 161 6.19 -2.85 14.18
CA ASP A 161 7.21 -2.21 15.00
C ASP A 161 7.87 -1.04 14.24
N LEU A 162 8.34 -1.28 13.01
CA LEU A 162 8.90 -0.25 12.14
C LEU A 162 7.91 0.89 11.84
N MET A 163 6.62 0.57 11.69
CA MET A 163 5.58 1.56 11.42
C MET A 163 5.31 2.43 12.65
N HIS A 164 5.16 1.80 13.81
CA HIS A 164 4.87 2.42 15.10
C HIS A 164 6.03 3.32 15.55
N ASP A 165 7.27 2.87 15.38
CA ASP A 165 8.49 3.65 15.63
C ASP A 165 8.58 4.93 14.77
N ASN A 166 7.94 4.93 13.60
CA ASN A 166 7.89 6.10 12.72
C ASN A 166 6.64 6.97 12.96
N GLY A 167 5.86 6.69 14.00
CA GLY A 167 4.69 7.48 14.40
C GLY A 167 3.41 7.15 13.64
N PHE A 168 3.37 6.04 12.89
CA PHE A 168 2.22 5.63 12.08
C PHE A 168 1.56 4.40 12.70
N ALA A 169 0.24 4.29 12.55
CA ALA A 169 -0.51 3.06 12.82
C ALA A 169 -1.25 2.63 11.55
N HIS A 170 -1.37 1.33 11.31
CA HIS A 170 -1.98 0.75 10.11
C HIS A 170 -3.50 0.93 10.11
N ARG A 171 -4.17 0.60 11.22
CA ARG A 171 -5.60 0.74 11.53
C ARG A 171 -6.60 -0.12 10.72
N ASP A 172 -6.15 -0.83 9.69
CA ASP A 172 -6.96 -1.85 8.96
C ASP A 172 -6.12 -3.09 8.61
N LEU A 173 -5.33 -3.58 9.58
CA LEU A 173 -4.55 -4.79 9.38
C LEU A 173 -5.49 -5.98 9.28
N LYS A 174 -5.32 -6.80 8.24
CA LYS A 174 -6.13 -8.00 7.95
C LYS A 174 -5.41 -8.85 6.91
N PRO A 175 -5.76 -10.14 6.73
CA PRO A 175 -5.05 -11.01 5.78
C PRO A 175 -5.14 -10.55 4.31
N LYS A 176 -6.15 -9.76 3.92
CA LYS A 176 -6.22 -9.13 2.59
C LYS A 176 -5.16 -8.05 2.37
N ASN A 177 -4.65 -7.45 3.44
CA ASN A 177 -3.63 -6.40 3.41
C ASN A 177 -2.22 -6.97 3.68
N ILE A 178 -2.07 -8.29 3.69
CA ILE A 178 -0.78 -8.99 3.78
C ILE A 178 -0.54 -9.67 2.44
N LEU A 179 0.35 -9.13 1.63
CA LEU A 179 0.68 -9.67 0.31
C LEU A 179 1.86 -10.64 0.39
N LEU A 180 1.83 -11.66 -0.46
CA LEU A 180 2.82 -12.72 -0.51
C LEU A 180 3.88 -12.39 -1.55
N ARG A 181 5.13 -12.23 -1.13
CA ARG A 181 6.30 -12.13 -2.02
C ARG A 181 6.83 -13.51 -2.39
N SER A 182 6.90 -14.41 -1.41
CA SER A 182 7.20 -15.83 -1.59
C SER A 182 6.47 -16.66 -0.54
N CYS A 183 6.25 -17.93 -0.84
CA CYS A 183 5.63 -18.92 0.04
C CYS A 183 6.18 -20.31 -0.31
N PRO A 184 5.87 -21.35 0.49
CA PRO A 184 6.33 -22.72 0.22
C PRO A 184 6.09 -23.14 -1.24
N PRO A 185 7.09 -23.78 -1.90
CA PRO A 185 8.28 -24.41 -1.31
C PRO A 185 9.43 -23.47 -0.92
N ASP A 186 9.35 -22.18 -1.25
CA ASP A 186 10.32 -21.17 -0.79
C ASP A 186 10.00 -20.68 0.63
N ASP A 187 10.91 -19.91 1.22
CA ASP A 187 10.66 -19.27 2.51
C ASP A 187 9.48 -18.29 2.42
N TRP A 188 8.69 -18.23 3.50
CA TRP A 188 7.66 -17.22 3.63
C TRP A 188 8.27 -15.83 3.60
N TRP A 189 7.82 -15.01 2.66
CA TRP A 189 8.08 -13.57 2.66
C TRP A 189 6.77 -12.84 2.43
N VAL A 190 6.31 -12.13 3.45
CA VAL A 190 5.10 -11.32 3.39
C VAL A 190 5.43 -9.83 3.45
N LYS A 191 4.63 -9.02 2.77
CA LYS A 191 4.70 -7.56 2.83
C LYS A 191 3.35 -7.01 3.24
N ILE A 192 3.34 -6.06 4.17
CA ILE A 192 2.14 -5.32 4.54
C ILE A 192 1.82 -4.36 3.39
N ALA A 193 0.53 -4.22 3.08
CA ALA A 193 0.00 -3.39 2.01
C ALA A 193 -1.15 -2.52 2.53
N ASP A 194 -1.64 -1.60 1.68
CA ASP A 194 -2.82 -0.78 1.94
C ASP A 194 -2.79 0.02 3.25
N PHE A 195 -1.76 0.86 3.40
CA PHE A 195 -1.67 1.89 4.45
C PHE A 195 -2.62 3.07 4.23
N GLY A 196 -3.66 2.91 3.41
CA GLY A 196 -4.51 3.99 2.93
C GLY A 196 -5.39 4.66 3.99
N ILE A 197 -5.39 4.11 5.20
CA ILE A 197 -5.99 4.74 6.37
C ILE A 197 -5.01 4.96 7.52
N SER A 198 -3.72 4.75 7.28
CA SER A 198 -2.69 5.00 8.27
C SER A 198 -2.67 6.49 8.64
N LYS A 199 -2.45 6.78 9.91
CA LYS A 199 -2.42 8.15 10.44
C LYS A 199 -1.25 8.34 11.36
N ARG A 200 -0.61 9.51 11.27
CA ARG A 200 0.28 10.03 12.31
C ARG A 200 -0.51 10.23 13.60
N ILE A 201 0.03 9.72 14.71
CA ILE A 201 -0.65 9.74 16.02
C ILE A 201 -0.57 11.10 16.71
N GLU A 202 0.47 11.88 16.45
CA GLU A 202 0.70 13.19 17.08
C GLU A 202 -0.44 14.20 16.86
N ASP A 203 -1.25 14.00 15.82
CA ASP A 203 -2.42 14.84 15.50
C ASP A 203 -3.76 14.34 16.09
N ASP A 204 -3.75 13.23 16.86
CA ASP A 204 -4.96 12.56 17.40
C ASP A 204 -5.32 13.02 18.82
N ILE A 205 -4.69 14.09 19.34
CA ILE A 205 -5.15 14.75 20.57
C ILE A 205 -6.47 15.49 20.25
N GLY A 206 -7.57 14.74 20.25
CA GLY A 206 -8.94 15.26 20.32
C GLY A 206 -9.83 15.15 19.06
N LYS A 207 -9.37 14.59 17.93
CA LYS A 207 -10.22 14.49 16.71
C LYS A 207 -9.97 13.25 15.84
N SER A 208 -10.61 12.12 16.14
CA SER A 208 -11.01 11.14 15.11
C SER A 208 -12.09 10.15 15.59
N THR A 209 -13.36 10.56 15.48
CA THR A 209 -14.57 9.79 15.80
C THR A 209 -15.10 8.91 14.64
N THR A 210 -14.30 8.63 13.60
CA THR A 210 -14.76 7.80 12.46
C THR A 210 -14.32 6.35 12.65
N MET A 211 -15.29 5.45 12.84
CA MET A 211 -15.08 4.00 12.87
C MET A 211 -14.47 3.56 11.52
N LYS A 212 -13.17 3.21 11.53
CA LYS A 212 -12.44 2.67 10.38
C LYS A 212 -11.90 1.29 10.75
N GLY A 213 -11.81 0.41 9.76
CA GLY A 213 -11.35 -0.97 9.91
C GLY A 213 -12.34 -1.98 9.31
N THR A 214 -11.90 -3.23 9.18
CA THR A 214 -12.71 -4.33 8.64
C THR A 214 -13.34 -5.13 9.78
N LYS A 215 -14.66 -5.35 9.73
CA LYS A 215 -15.37 -6.17 10.73
C LYS A 215 -14.67 -7.52 10.93
N GLY A 216 -14.52 -7.93 12.19
CA GLY A 216 -13.74 -9.10 12.58
C GLY A 216 -12.31 -8.78 13.00
N TYR A 217 -11.73 -7.66 12.57
CA TYR A 217 -10.37 -7.24 12.93
C TYR A 217 -10.35 -5.96 13.78
N ILE A 218 -11.52 -5.37 14.05
CA ILE A 218 -11.64 -4.12 14.80
C ILE A 218 -11.58 -4.40 16.29
N ALA A 219 -10.63 -3.76 16.96
CA ALA A 219 -10.46 -3.83 18.41
C ALA A 219 -11.68 -3.25 19.18
N PRO A 220 -12.03 -3.79 20.37
CA PRO A 220 -13.22 -3.39 21.13
C PRO A 220 -13.24 -1.91 21.53
N GLU A 221 -12.09 -1.29 21.77
CA GLU A 221 -11.94 0.14 22.08
C GLU A 221 -12.37 1.04 20.91
N VAL A 222 -12.23 0.59 19.66
CA VAL A 222 -12.67 1.34 18.47
C VAL A 222 -14.19 1.40 18.40
N TYR A 223 -14.86 0.36 18.91
CA TYR A 223 -16.32 0.34 19.11
C TYR A 223 -16.78 1.14 20.33
N LYS A 224 -15.85 1.73 21.11
CA LYS A 224 -16.13 2.40 22.39
C LYS A 224 -16.79 1.47 23.42
N LEU A 225 -16.52 0.18 23.33
CA LEU A 225 -16.99 -0.82 24.31
C LEU A 225 -16.14 -0.79 25.58
N ILE A 226 -14.90 -0.34 25.46
CA ILE A 226 -13.93 -0.14 26.54
C ILE A 226 -13.25 1.24 26.38
N GLU A 227 -12.39 1.61 27.33
CA GLU A 227 -11.58 2.82 27.24
C GLU A 227 -10.73 2.85 25.96
N SER A 228 -10.58 4.04 25.38
CA SER A 228 -9.82 4.21 24.13
C SER A 228 -8.37 3.81 24.30
N GLY A 229 -7.95 2.77 23.57
CA GLY A 229 -6.55 2.37 23.43
C GLY A 229 -5.76 3.30 22.50
N THR A 230 -4.44 3.11 22.46
CA THR A 230 -3.60 3.78 21.47
C THR A 230 -3.87 3.17 20.08
N PRO A 231 -3.74 3.95 18.99
CA PRO A 231 -3.86 3.38 17.65
C PRO A 231 -2.85 2.26 17.36
N TYR A 232 -1.73 2.20 18.09
CA TYR A 232 -0.78 1.07 18.04
C TYR A 232 -1.38 -0.19 18.65
N ALA A 233 -2.06 -0.09 19.80
CA ALA A 233 -2.72 -1.23 20.43
C ALA A 233 -3.82 -1.84 19.54
N VAL A 234 -4.52 -0.99 18.77
CA VAL A 234 -5.51 -1.43 17.77
C VAL A 234 -4.86 -2.31 16.69
N ASP A 235 -3.66 -1.99 16.24
CA ASP A 235 -2.93 -2.83 15.27
C ASP A 235 -2.51 -4.16 15.89
N ILE A 236 -2.10 -4.17 17.16
CA ILE A 236 -1.73 -5.41 17.87
C ILE A 236 -2.95 -6.33 18.07
N TRP A 237 -4.12 -5.77 18.37
CA TRP A 237 -5.37 -6.54 18.38
C TRP A 237 -5.62 -7.19 17.02
N ALA A 238 -5.57 -6.38 15.94
CA ALA A 238 -5.79 -6.87 14.59
C ALA A 238 -4.75 -7.93 14.18
N ALA A 239 -3.50 -7.84 14.64
CA ALA A 239 -2.49 -8.86 14.44
C ALA A 239 -2.85 -10.18 15.16
N GLY A 240 -3.44 -10.10 16.36
CA GLY A 240 -4.01 -11.26 17.04
C GLY A 240 -5.13 -11.91 16.23
N GLU A 241 -6.07 -11.12 15.70
CA GLU A 241 -7.16 -11.61 14.83
C GLU A 241 -6.64 -12.18 13.50
N VAL A 242 -5.48 -11.73 13.00
CA VAL A 242 -4.84 -12.33 11.81
C VAL A 242 -4.25 -13.72 12.11
N MET A 243 -3.82 -13.95 13.35
CA MET A 243 -3.18 -15.20 13.76
C MET A 243 -4.17 -16.37 13.91
N PHE A 244 -5.44 -16.10 14.22
CA PHE A 244 -6.47 -17.10 14.51
C PHE A 244 -7.54 -17.20 13.42
#